data_AF-A0A3M1SFB0-F1
#
_entry.id   AF-A0A3M1SFB0-F1
#
_cell.length_a   1.000
_cell.length_b   1.000
_cell.length_c   1.000
_cell.angle_alpha   90.00
_cell.angle_beta   90.00
_cell.angle_gamma   90.00
#
_symmetry.space_group_name_H-M   'P 1'
#
loop_
_entity.id
_entity.type
_entity.pdbx_description
1 polymer ?
#
loop_
_entity_poly.entity_id
_entity_poly.type
_entity_poly.pdbx_seq_one_letter_code
_entity_poly.pdbx_strand_id
1 'polypeptide(L)'
;MERSLSVLLVVRNCQRTLAQDVAALTEVLPDLTDRWEVILVDDGSTDATCEIVDELSHEYPQVRCFRYREQRGRVEAIRAALSRSRGKIVCIPDPRRPLSPSVLFRMWKATEEYDVVLAGIPKQARRTGVAGFGYAMIYRRAIDPLMPYLGSLDRLPAALERLGYSWCDVEATCAATQVGEPIKRPHMLARESRREMSLGGRRSESMR
;
A
#
# COMPACT_ATOMS: atom_id res chain seq x y z
N MET A 1 -16.90 -13.83 -11.89
CA MET A 1 -17.05 -13.13 -10.60
C MET A 1 -16.02 -12.01 -10.56
N GLU A 2 -16.41 -10.77 -10.27
CA GLU A 2 -15.42 -9.71 -10.04
C GLU A 2 -14.54 -10.05 -8.83
N ARG A 3 -13.22 -10.07 -9.05
CA ARG A 3 -12.19 -10.18 -8.01
C ARG A 3 -11.99 -8.79 -7.40
N SER A 4 -11.93 -8.70 -6.08
CA SER A 4 -11.66 -7.46 -5.34
C SER A 4 -10.47 -7.64 -4.41
N LEU A 5 -9.71 -6.56 -4.21
CA LEU A 5 -8.42 -6.58 -3.52
C LEU A 5 -8.43 -5.64 -2.32
N SER A 6 -8.01 -6.14 -1.15
CA SER A 6 -7.66 -5.28 -0.01
C SER A 6 -6.19 -5.40 0.29
N VAL A 7 -5.47 -4.29 0.31
CA VAL A 7 -4.07 -4.24 0.78
C VAL A 7 -4.07 -3.84 2.25
N LEU A 8 -3.51 -4.68 3.12
CA LEU A 8 -3.42 -4.40 4.56
C LEU A 8 -2.01 -3.90 4.90
N LEU A 9 -1.86 -2.60 5.04
CA LEU A 9 -0.58 -1.96 5.29
C LEU A 9 -0.46 -1.59 6.77
N VAL A 10 0.26 -2.41 7.53
CA VAL A 10 0.56 -2.17 8.95
C VAL A 10 1.87 -1.39 9.05
N VAL A 11 1.84 -0.21 9.66
CA VAL A 11 2.94 0.74 9.70
C VAL A 11 3.29 1.12 11.14
N ARG A 12 4.56 1.44 11.36
CA ARG A 12 5.06 1.97 12.64
C ARG A 12 6.34 2.76 12.37
N ASN A 13 6.35 4.03 12.73
CA ASN A 13 7.50 4.92 12.55
C ASN A 13 8.03 4.95 11.10
N CYS A 14 7.10 5.14 10.15
CA CYS A 14 7.34 5.09 8.71
C CYS A 14 7.24 6.47 8.04
N GLN A 15 7.39 7.58 8.78
CA GLN A 15 7.16 8.95 8.28
C GLN A 15 7.96 9.32 7.01
N ARG A 16 9.06 8.61 6.73
CA ARG A 16 9.93 8.86 5.58
C ARG A 16 9.49 8.19 4.29
N THR A 17 8.74 7.08 4.38
CA THR A 17 8.42 6.23 3.22
C THR A 17 6.91 6.13 2.97
N LEU A 18 6.10 6.27 4.02
CA LEU A 18 4.67 5.96 3.97
C LEU A 18 3.91 6.66 2.82
N ALA A 19 4.12 7.97 2.64
CA ALA A 19 3.44 8.71 1.59
C ALA A 19 3.79 8.21 0.18
N GLN A 20 5.08 7.88 -0.05
CA GLN A 20 5.55 7.35 -1.32
C GLN A 20 5.01 5.93 -1.56
N ASP A 21 5.00 5.09 -0.52
CA ASP A 21 4.49 3.72 -0.59
C ASP A 21 2.99 3.71 -0.92
N VAL A 22 2.18 4.57 -0.29
CA VAL A 22 0.74 4.67 -0.57
C VAL A 22 0.47 5.25 -1.95
N ALA A 23 1.16 6.32 -2.36
CA ALA A 23 1.02 6.88 -3.69
C ALA A 23 1.28 5.81 -4.77
N ALA A 24 2.39 5.08 -4.66
CA ALA A 24 2.75 4.01 -5.59
C ALA A 24 1.69 2.88 -5.63
N LEU A 25 1.10 2.53 -4.48
CA LEU A 25 0.00 1.57 -4.44
C LEU A 25 -1.24 2.11 -5.18
N THR A 26 -1.62 3.35 -4.92
CA THR A 26 -2.82 3.95 -5.53
C THR A 26 -2.72 4.12 -7.04
N GLU A 27 -1.50 4.23 -7.58
CA GLU A 27 -1.25 4.25 -9.03
C GLU A 27 -1.44 2.87 -9.67
N VAL A 28 -1.05 1.79 -8.99
CA VAL A 28 -0.99 0.44 -9.58
C VAL A 28 -2.25 -0.38 -9.34
N LEU A 29 -2.91 -0.22 -8.19
CA LEU A 29 -4.07 -1.02 -7.83
C LEU A 29 -5.24 -0.95 -8.82
N PRO A 30 -5.55 0.20 -9.47
CA PRO A 30 -6.59 0.29 -10.49
C PRO A 30 -6.36 -0.64 -11.69
N ASP A 31 -5.11 -0.93 -12.05
CA ASP A 31 -4.78 -1.81 -13.18
C ASP A 31 -5.07 -3.30 -12.90
N LEU A 32 -5.28 -3.66 -11.62
CA LEU A 32 -5.56 -5.04 -11.20
C LEU A 32 -7.07 -5.30 -11.14
N THR A 33 -7.83 -4.34 -10.62
CA THR A 33 -9.28 -4.42 -10.42
C THR A 33 -9.83 -3.04 -10.10
N ASP A 34 -11.06 -2.74 -10.54
CA ASP A 34 -11.78 -1.52 -10.13
C ASP A 34 -12.19 -1.54 -8.65
N ARG A 35 -12.20 -2.72 -8.02
CA ARG A 35 -12.63 -2.92 -6.63
C ARG A 35 -11.44 -3.17 -5.72
N TRP A 36 -10.73 -2.10 -5.40
CA TRP A 36 -9.60 -2.12 -4.49
C TRP A 36 -9.79 -1.20 -3.30
N GLU A 37 -9.12 -1.51 -2.20
CA GLU A 37 -8.96 -0.63 -1.05
C GLU A 37 -7.61 -0.85 -0.37
N VAL A 38 -7.12 0.15 0.33
CA VAL A 38 -5.96 0.05 1.22
C VAL A 38 -6.44 0.29 2.65
N ILE A 39 -6.16 -0.66 3.54
CA ILE A 39 -6.40 -0.50 4.98
C ILE A 39 -5.07 -0.22 5.64
N LEU A 40 -4.87 1.03 6.04
CA LEU A 40 -3.68 1.49 6.73
C LEU A 40 -3.88 1.35 8.25
N VAL A 41 -2.94 0.67 8.91
CA VAL A 41 -2.96 0.51 10.37
C VAL A 41 -1.70 1.07 10.98
N ASP A 42 -1.82 2.18 11.69
CA ASP A 42 -0.73 2.69 12.51
C ASP A 42 -0.67 1.92 13.84
N ASP A 43 0.38 1.11 14.02
CA ASP A 43 0.60 0.26 15.20
C ASP A 43 1.36 1.00 16.31
N GLY A 44 0.83 2.16 16.70
CA GLY A 44 1.33 2.99 17.79
C GLY A 44 2.66 3.65 17.46
N SER A 45 2.71 4.40 16.34
CA SER A 45 3.85 5.24 16.00
C SER A 45 4.08 6.35 17.02
N THR A 46 5.34 6.76 17.15
CA THR A 46 5.81 7.80 18.06
C THR A 46 6.46 8.98 17.32
N ASP A 47 6.27 9.02 16.00
CA ASP A 47 6.84 9.98 15.07
C ASP A 47 5.72 10.56 14.19
N ALA A 48 6.05 11.31 13.14
CA ALA A 48 5.06 11.99 12.30
C ALA A 48 4.19 11.06 11.42
N THR A 49 4.28 9.73 11.61
CA THR A 49 3.52 8.76 10.81
C THR A 49 2.02 8.94 10.99
N CYS A 50 1.56 9.33 12.19
CA CYS A 50 0.13 9.40 12.47
C CYS A 50 -0.56 10.57 11.75
N GLU A 51 0.12 11.69 11.56
CA GLU A 51 -0.35 12.82 10.75
C GLU A 51 -0.40 12.43 9.27
N ILE A 52 0.64 11.77 8.77
CA ILE A 52 0.71 11.29 7.37
C ILE A 52 -0.41 10.28 7.08
N VAL A 53 -0.69 9.38 8.02
CA VAL A 53 -1.81 8.42 7.95
C VAL A 53 -3.13 9.15 7.73
N ASP A 54 -3.39 10.20 8.51
CA ASP A 54 -4.64 10.97 8.44
C ASP A 54 -4.70 11.72 7.10
N GLU A 55 -3.63 12.40 6.68
CA GLU A 55 -3.54 13.10 5.39
C GLU A 55 -3.85 12.19 4.20
N LEU A 56 -3.22 11.01 4.14
CA LEU A 56 -3.42 10.04 3.05
C LEU A 56 -4.85 9.53 2.96
N SER A 57 -5.55 9.39 4.09
CA SER A 57 -6.96 8.98 4.10
C SER A 57 -7.93 10.06 3.59
N HIS A 58 -7.54 11.34 3.68
CA HIS A 58 -8.29 12.44 3.10
C HIS A 58 -8.00 12.61 1.60
N GLU A 59 -6.75 12.37 1.19
CA GLU A 59 -6.32 12.49 -0.21
C GLU A 59 -6.89 11.36 -1.07
N TYR A 60 -6.90 10.12 -0.56
CA TYR A 60 -7.30 8.93 -1.31
C TYR A 60 -8.54 8.26 -0.68
N PRO A 61 -9.76 8.42 -1.24
CA PRO A 61 -10.99 7.85 -0.68
C PRO A 61 -11.00 6.31 -0.53
N GLN A 62 -10.18 5.60 -1.31
CA GLN A 62 -9.98 4.16 -1.24
C GLN A 62 -9.01 3.73 -0.12
N VAL A 63 -8.31 4.69 0.51
CA VAL A 63 -7.41 4.47 1.64
C VAL A 63 -8.17 4.77 2.92
N ARG A 64 -8.36 3.74 3.75
CA ARG A 64 -8.99 3.86 5.06
C ARG A 64 -7.96 3.58 6.12
N CYS A 65 -7.90 4.43 7.14
CA CYS A 65 -6.94 4.28 8.22
C CYS A 65 -7.60 4.02 9.57
N PHE A 66 -6.83 3.44 10.48
CA PHE A 66 -7.05 3.53 11.91
C PHE A 66 -5.72 3.37 12.64
N ARG A 67 -5.67 3.86 13.88
CA ARG A 67 -4.45 3.86 14.69
C ARG A 67 -4.66 3.23 16.06
N TYR A 68 -3.63 2.56 16.54
CA TYR A 68 -3.52 2.19 17.94
C TYR A 68 -2.77 3.27 18.72
N ARG A 69 -3.14 3.46 20.00
CA ARG A 69 -2.42 4.38 20.90
C ARG A 69 -1.06 3.83 21.33
N GLU A 70 -0.95 2.51 21.38
CA GLU A 70 0.24 1.77 21.83
C GLU A 70 0.46 0.59 20.88
N GLN A 71 1.69 0.09 20.84
CA GLN A 71 2.02 -1.08 20.01
C GLN A 71 1.17 -2.29 20.40
N ARG A 72 0.42 -2.85 19.44
CA ARG A 72 -0.33 -4.10 19.60
C ARG A 72 0.34 -5.27 18.86
N GLY A 73 1.22 -4.96 17.92
CA GLY A 73 1.97 -5.93 17.16
C GLY A 73 1.26 -6.33 15.87
N ARG A 74 2.04 -6.86 14.93
CA ARG A 74 1.64 -7.08 13.55
C ARG A 74 0.43 -8.01 13.37
N VAL A 75 0.37 -9.12 14.11
CA VAL A 75 -0.75 -10.08 13.97
C VAL A 75 -2.07 -9.43 14.39
N GLU A 76 -2.07 -8.68 15.49
CA GLU A 76 -3.26 -8.00 15.98
C GLU A 76 -3.69 -6.87 15.03
N ALA A 77 -2.74 -6.11 14.49
CA ALA A 77 -2.99 -5.11 13.46
C ALA A 77 -3.58 -5.73 12.18
N ILE A 78 -3.01 -6.84 11.68
CA ILE A 78 -3.54 -7.57 10.52
C ILE A 78 -4.96 -8.08 10.79
N ARG A 79 -5.21 -8.65 11.98
CA ARG A 79 -6.54 -9.15 12.36
C ARG A 79 -7.59 -8.03 12.35
N ALA A 80 -7.25 -6.88 12.92
CA ALA A 80 -8.12 -5.71 12.94
C ALA A 80 -8.33 -5.11 11.54
N ALA A 81 -7.31 -5.13 10.68
CA ALA A 81 -7.41 -4.68 9.30
C ALA A 81 -8.29 -5.63 8.47
N LEU A 82 -8.14 -6.94 8.70
CA LEU A 82 -8.91 -7.97 8.00
C LEU A 82 -10.41 -7.89 8.30
N SER A 83 -10.79 -7.58 9.55
CA SER A 83 -12.20 -7.42 9.92
C SER A 83 -12.85 -6.17 9.32
N ARG A 84 -12.05 -5.18 8.90
CA ARG A 84 -12.50 -3.93 8.28
C ARG A 84 -12.43 -3.94 6.76
N SER A 85 -11.69 -4.89 6.19
CA SER A 85 -11.50 -5.03 4.75
C SER A 85 -12.61 -5.86 4.10
N ARG A 86 -12.86 -5.59 2.83
CA ARG A 86 -14.00 -6.08 2.04
C ARG A 86 -13.56 -6.87 0.80
N GLY A 87 -12.28 -6.81 0.44
CA GLY A 87 -11.67 -7.55 -0.65
C GLY A 87 -11.81 -9.06 -0.47
N LYS A 88 -12.11 -9.75 -1.57
CA LYS A 88 -12.11 -11.22 -1.63
C LYS A 88 -10.68 -11.78 -1.59
N ILE A 89 -9.74 -11.01 -2.10
CA ILE A 89 -8.31 -11.29 -2.05
C ILE A 89 -7.67 -10.23 -1.16
N VAL A 90 -6.77 -10.65 -0.28
CA VAL A 90 -6.09 -9.81 0.69
C VAL A 90 -4.60 -9.85 0.42
N CYS A 91 -3.99 -8.70 0.17
CA CYS A 91 -2.55 -8.55 0.08
C CYS A 91 -1.98 -8.02 1.40
N ILE A 92 -0.95 -8.67 1.91
CA ILE A 92 -0.27 -8.34 3.16
C ILE A 92 1.22 -8.15 2.84
N PRO A 93 1.67 -6.91 2.59
CA PRO A 93 3.07 -6.61 2.37
C PRO A 93 3.88 -6.57 3.68
N ASP A 94 5.16 -6.92 3.60
CA ASP A 94 6.13 -6.61 4.67
C ASP A 94 6.43 -5.11 4.67
N PRO A 95 6.31 -4.42 5.82
CA PRO A 95 6.43 -2.97 5.90
C PRO A 95 7.86 -2.47 5.64
N ARG A 96 8.85 -3.37 5.61
CA ARG A 96 10.26 -3.03 5.40
C ARG A 96 10.64 -3.05 3.91
N ARG A 97 9.70 -3.37 3.01
CA ARG A 97 9.93 -3.35 1.56
C ARG A 97 8.78 -2.68 0.79
N PRO A 98 9.07 -1.75 -0.12
CA PRO A 98 8.06 -1.19 -1.00
C PRO A 98 7.53 -2.28 -1.94
N LEU A 99 6.21 -2.33 -2.11
CA LEU A 99 5.55 -3.30 -2.98
C LEU A 99 5.86 -2.96 -4.44
N SER A 100 6.64 -3.80 -5.12
CA SER A 100 6.92 -3.61 -6.54
C SER A 100 5.66 -3.83 -7.38
N PRO A 101 5.31 -2.92 -8.31
CA PRO A 101 4.18 -3.10 -9.21
C PRO A 101 4.25 -4.44 -9.96
N SER A 102 5.42 -4.77 -10.51
CA SER A 102 5.65 -6.02 -11.24
C SER A 102 5.41 -7.29 -10.42
N VAL A 103 5.70 -7.24 -9.11
CA VAL A 103 5.46 -8.36 -8.20
C VAL A 103 3.97 -8.45 -7.92
N LEU A 104 3.31 -7.31 -7.70
CA LEU A 104 1.89 -7.26 -7.46
C LEU A 104 1.07 -7.82 -8.62
N PHE A 105 1.39 -7.45 -9.87
CA PHE A 105 0.75 -8.01 -11.07
C PHE A 105 0.93 -9.54 -11.17
N ARG A 106 2.15 -10.03 -10.91
CA ARG A 106 2.43 -11.47 -10.94
C ARG A 106 1.66 -12.22 -9.85
N MET A 107 1.61 -11.67 -8.65
CA MET A 107 0.84 -12.25 -7.56
C MET A 107 -0.65 -12.28 -7.90
N TRP A 108 -1.19 -11.18 -8.42
CA TRP A 108 -2.57 -11.06 -8.85
C TRP A 108 -2.94 -12.10 -9.91
N LYS A 109 -2.12 -12.26 -10.95
CA LYS A 109 -2.33 -13.29 -11.97
C LYS A 109 -2.33 -14.70 -11.37
N ALA A 110 -1.38 -15.00 -10.49
CA ALA A 110 -1.30 -16.31 -9.85
C ALA A 110 -2.51 -16.65 -8.96
N THR A 111 -3.27 -15.65 -8.49
CA THR A 111 -4.55 -15.90 -7.78
C THR A 111 -5.65 -16.49 -8.66
N GLU A 112 -5.44 -16.64 -9.97
CA GLU A 112 -6.35 -17.37 -10.85
C GLU A 112 -6.27 -18.88 -10.61
N GLU A 113 -5.12 -19.37 -10.17
CA GLU A 113 -4.83 -20.80 -10.02
C GLU A 113 -4.61 -21.22 -8.55
N TYR A 114 -4.17 -20.28 -7.71
CA TYR A 114 -3.76 -20.56 -6.33
C TYR A 114 -4.53 -19.73 -5.30
N ASP A 115 -4.81 -20.35 -4.15
CA ASP A 115 -5.50 -19.68 -3.04
C ASP A 115 -4.58 -18.77 -2.23
N VAL A 116 -3.30 -19.11 -2.24
CA VAL A 116 -2.26 -18.40 -1.51
C VAL A 116 -1.07 -18.19 -2.44
N VAL A 117 -0.68 -16.94 -2.63
CA VAL A 117 0.47 -16.57 -3.44
C VAL A 117 1.46 -15.82 -2.57
N LEU A 118 2.70 -16.29 -2.53
CA LEU A 118 3.79 -15.67 -1.81
C LEU A 118 4.77 -15.01 -2.79
N ALA A 119 5.49 -14.01 -2.32
CA ALA A 119 6.58 -13.41 -3.10
C ALA A 119 7.66 -12.86 -2.19
N GLY A 120 8.92 -12.91 -2.64
CA GLY A 120 10.03 -12.18 -2.02
C GLY A 120 10.60 -12.78 -0.74
N ILE A 121 10.05 -13.88 -0.22
CA ILE A 121 10.58 -14.59 0.95
C ILE A 121 11.87 -15.32 0.55
N PRO A 122 13.06 -14.95 1.08
CA PRO A 122 14.31 -15.59 0.68
C PRO A 122 14.27 -17.10 0.95
N LYS A 123 14.78 -17.92 0.01
CA LYS A 123 14.79 -19.39 0.14
C LYS A 123 15.44 -19.86 1.46
N GLN A 124 16.48 -19.17 1.91
CA GLN A 124 17.16 -19.46 3.18
C GLN A 124 16.25 -19.24 4.40
N ALA A 125 15.49 -18.14 4.41
CA ALA A 125 14.57 -17.79 5.50
C ALA A 125 13.46 -18.85 5.68
N ARG A 126 13.00 -19.46 4.57
CA ARG A 126 12.01 -20.56 4.61
C ARG A 126 12.51 -21.78 5.38
N ARG A 127 13.81 -22.07 5.28
CA ARG A 127 14.43 -23.24 5.91
C ARG A 127 14.76 -23.00 7.38
N THR A 128 15.13 -21.78 7.73
CA THR A 128 15.63 -21.44 9.07
C THR A 128 14.59 -20.83 9.98
N GLY A 129 13.45 -20.35 9.44
CA GLY A 129 12.46 -19.58 10.20
C GLY A 129 13.00 -18.24 10.72
N VAL A 130 14.08 -17.75 10.11
CA VAL A 130 14.64 -16.43 10.41
C VAL A 130 13.88 -15.40 9.59
N ALA A 131 13.48 -14.29 10.24
CA ALA A 131 12.60 -13.26 9.71
C ALA A 131 12.88 -12.90 8.23
N GLY A 132 12.13 -13.56 7.34
CA GLY A 132 12.11 -13.29 5.92
C GLY A 132 11.17 -12.12 5.65
N PHE A 133 11.54 -11.31 4.67
CA PHE A 133 10.70 -10.23 4.16
C PHE A 133 9.92 -10.76 2.97
N GLY A 134 8.64 -10.39 2.81
CA GLY A 134 7.89 -10.84 1.66
C GLY A 134 6.48 -10.28 1.59
N TYR A 135 5.73 -10.81 0.64
CA TYR A 135 4.35 -10.45 0.39
C TYR A 135 3.51 -11.73 0.41
N ALA A 136 2.31 -11.63 0.94
CA ALA A 136 1.30 -12.69 0.81
C ALA A 136 0.05 -12.10 0.16
N MET A 137 -0.47 -12.78 -0.86
CA MET A 137 -1.77 -12.49 -1.46
C MET A 137 -2.63 -13.73 -1.30
N ILE A 138 -3.71 -13.59 -0.53
CA ILE A 138 -4.46 -14.72 0.01
C ILE A 138 -5.94 -14.50 -0.24
N TYR A 139 -6.64 -15.50 -0.78
CA TYR A 139 -8.10 -15.47 -0.77
C TYR A 139 -8.63 -15.46 0.65
N ARG A 140 -9.64 -14.63 0.92
CA ARG A 140 -10.23 -14.48 2.26
C ARG A 140 -10.62 -15.79 2.91
N ARG A 141 -11.17 -16.74 2.14
CA ARG A 141 -11.56 -18.09 2.61
C ARG A 141 -10.40 -18.94 3.13
N ALA A 142 -9.16 -18.60 2.79
CA ALA A 142 -7.96 -19.32 3.23
C ALA A 142 -7.29 -18.67 4.45
N ILE A 143 -7.73 -17.49 4.90
CA ILE A 143 -6.96 -16.69 5.87
C ILE A 143 -7.06 -17.21 7.30
N ASP A 144 -8.23 -17.68 7.76
CA ASP A 144 -8.43 -17.98 9.18
C ASP A 144 -7.44 -19.02 9.75
N PRO A 145 -7.16 -20.15 9.05
CA PRO A 145 -6.15 -21.11 9.52
C PRO A 145 -4.71 -20.58 9.44
N LEU A 146 -4.48 -19.56 8.63
CA LEU A 146 -3.15 -18.97 8.39
C LEU A 146 -2.85 -17.79 9.30
N MET A 147 -3.85 -17.24 9.99
CA MET A 147 -3.74 -16.04 10.81
C MET A 147 -2.53 -16.03 11.77
N PRO A 148 -2.18 -17.11 12.49
CA PRO A 148 -1.00 -17.13 13.37
C PRO A 148 0.34 -16.88 12.66
N TYR A 149 0.41 -17.12 11.35
CA TYR A 149 1.62 -17.01 10.54
C TYR A 149 1.76 -15.67 9.82
N LEU A 150 0.68 -14.87 9.72
CA LEU A 150 0.70 -13.61 8.95
C LEU A 150 1.57 -12.52 9.59
N GLY A 151 1.92 -12.67 10.88
CA GLY A 151 2.92 -11.84 11.55
C GLY A 151 4.37 -12.14 11.16
N SER A 152 4.64 -13.31 10.60
CA SER A 152 5.98 -13.78 10.22
C SER A 152 5.87 -14.63 8.95
N LEU A 153 5.84 -13.96 7.79
CA LEU A 153 5.55 -14.59 6.51
C LEU A 153 6.55 -15.70 6.12
N ASP A 154 7.76 -15.69 6.69
CA ASP A 154 8.76 -16.75 6.53
C ASP A 154 8.30 -18.13 7.01
N ARG A 155 7.38 -18.19 7.98
CA ARG A 155 6.80 -19.44 8.50
C ARG A 155 5.60 -19.93 7.69
N LEU A 156 5.08 -19.10 6.80
CA LEU A 156 3.87 -19.38 6.04
C LEU A 156 4.03 -20.55 5.06
N PRO A 157 5.15 -20.71 4.29
CA PRO A 157 5.35 -21.87 3.43
C PRO A 157 5.18 -23.23 4.15
N ALA A 158 5.86 -23.42 5.29
CA ALA A 158 5.78 -24.66 6.06
C ALA A 158 4.37 -24.89 6.63
N ALA A 159 3.65 -23.82 6.99
CA ALA A 159 2.26 -23.91 7.42
C ALA A 159 1.32 -24.33 6.28
N LEU A 160 1.52 -23.78 5.07
CA LEU A 160 0.72 -24.11 3.89
C LEU A 160 0.89 -25.57 3.48
N GLU A 161 2.12 -26.07 3.47
CA GLU A 161 2.41 -27.49 3.21
C GLU A 161 1.72 -28.40 4.23
N ARG A 162 1.86 -28.09 5.53
CA ARG A 162 1.25 -28.88 6.61
C ARG A 162 -0.28 -28.87 6.57
N LEU A 163 -0.88 -27.78 6.11
CA LEU A 163 -2.34 -27.61 6.03
C LEU A 163 -2.92 -28.03 4.67
N GLY A 164 -2.07 -28.43 3.70
CA GLY A 164 -2.52 -28.90 2.39
C GLY A 164 -3.11 -27.83 1.47
N TYR A 165 -2.72 -26.56 1.64
CA TYR A 165 -3.19 -25.49 0.75
C TYR A 165 -2.51 -25.57 -0.62
N SER A 166 -3.26 -25.25 -1.68
CA SER A 166 -2.67 -24.93 -2.99
C SER A 166 -2.04 -23.54 -2.93
N TRP A 167 -0.73 -23.47 -3.12
CA TRP A 167 0.01 -22.22 -3.07
C TRP A 167 1.17 -22.18 -4.07
N CYS A 168 1.60 -20.97 -4.43
CA CYS A 168 2.80 -20.77 -5.22
C CYS A 168 3.63 -19.61 -4.68
N ASP A 169 4.90 -19.58 -5.12
CA ASP A 169 5.83 -18.50 -4.84
C ASP A 169 6.26 -17.87 -6.15
N VAL A 170 5.93 -16.60 -6.33
CA VAL A 170 6.35 -15.84 -7.50
C VAL A 170 7.68 -15.16 -7.20
N GLU A 171 8.61 -15.25 -8.14
CA GLU A 171 9.91 -14.61 -7.97
C GLU A 171 9.76 -13.09 -7.82
N ALA A 172 10.24 -12.54 -6.71
CA ALA A 172 10.37 -11.10 -6.56
C ALA A 172 11.65 -10.64 -7.27
N THR A 173 11.63 -10.53 -8.59
CA THR A 173 12.63 -9.73 -9.29
C THR A 173 12.37 -8.26 -8.96
N CYS A 174 13.07 -7.76 -7.93
CA CYS A 174 13.28 -6.32 -7.83
C CYS A 174 14.08 -5.91 -9.06
N ALA A 175 13.48 -5.12 -9.96
CA ALA A 175 14.26 -4.26 -10.82
C ALA A 175 15.00 -3.25 -9.92
N ALA A 176 16.16 -3.63 -9.40
CA ALA A 176 17.09 -2.67 -8.86
C ALA A 176 17.63 -1.86 -10.04
N THR A 177 17.51 -0.54 -9.95
CA THR A 177 18.07 0.49 -10.86
C THR A 177 17.19 0.89 -12.04
N GLN A 178 16.22 1.77 -11.78
CA GLN A 178 16.20 3.07 -12.44
C GLN A 178 15.84 4.13 -11.39
N VAL A 179 16.79 5.00 -11.09
CA VAL A 179 16.50 6.30 -10.47
C VAL A 179 15.67 7.04 -11.50
N GLY A 180 14.34 6.94 -11.39
CA GLY A 180 13.42 7.76 -12.17
C GLY A 180 13.60 9.22 -11.73
N GLU A 181 13.77 10.09 -12.72
CA GLU A 181 13.74 11.54 -12.56
C GLU A 181 12.60 12.01 -11.65
N PRO A 182 12.76 13.15 -10.95
CA PRO A 182 11.73 13.65 -10.03
C PRO A 182 10.40 13.81 -10.75
N ILE A 183 9.38 13.13 -10.22
CA ILE A 183 7.98 13.29 -10.58
C ILE A 183 7.65 14.78 -10.52
N LYS A 184 7.33 15.37 -11.68
CA LYS A 184 6.86 16.76 -11.77
C LYS A 184 5.58 16.87 -10.97
N ARG A 185 5.61 17.66 -9.89
CA ARG A 185 4.45 18.00 -9.07
C ARG A 185 3.29 18.47 -9.98
N PRO A 186 2.05 18.02 -9.78
CA PRO A 186 0.92 18.65 -10.42
C PRO A 186 0.88 20.11 -9.97
N HIS A 187 0.86 20.96 -10.99
CA HIS A 187 0.72 22.41 -10.99
C HIS A 187 -0.43 22.82 -10.08
N MET A 188 -0.08 23.26 -8.87
CA MET A 188 -0.98 24.02 -8.02
C MET A 188 -1.30 25.32 -8.79
N LEU A 189 -2.56 25.49 -9.16
CA LEU A 189 -3.10 26.70 -9.77
C LEU A 189 -2.72 27.92 -8.92
N ALA A 190 -1.72 28.67 -9.36
CA ALA A 190 -1.50 30.03 -8.91
C ALA A 190 -2.74 30.85 -9.33
N ARG A 191 -3.62 31.12 -8.38
CA ARG A 191 -4.57 32.22 -8.49
C ARG A 191 -3.77 33.52 -8.45
N GLU A 192 -3.32 33.97 -9.62
CA GLU A 192 -2.80 35.31 -9.78
C GLU A 192 -3.95 36.31 -9.66
N SER A 193 -3.88 37.04 -8.56
CA SER A 193 -4.58 38.28 -8.27
C SER A 193 -4.35 39.30 -9.38
N ARG A 194 -5.31 39.46 -10.32
CA ARG A 194 -5.37 40.67 -11.16
C ARG A 194 -5.77 41.85 -10.29
N ARG A 195 -4.77 42.61 -9.82
CA ARG A 195 -4.91 44.01 -9.43
C ARG A 195 -3.69 44.77 -9.93
N GLU A 196 -3.74 45.25 -11.16
CA GLU A 196 -3.08 46.50 -11.58
C GLU A 196 -3.95 47.14 -12.67
N MET A 197 -4.58 48.26 -12.34
CA MET A 197 -4.18 49.61 -12.78
C MET A 197 -4.48 49.89 -14.27
N SER A 198 -5.69 50.41 -14.50
CA SER A 198 -6.03 51.20 -15.68
C SER A 198 -6.40 52.61 -15.21
N LEU A 199 -5.39 53.46 -15.00
CA LEU A 199 -5.52 54.91 -14.94
C LEU A 199 -4.25 55.51 -15.56
N GLY A 200 -4.16 55.36 -16.89
CA GLY A 200 -3.24 56.10 -17.75
C GLY A 200 -4.08 57.01 -18.65
N GLY A 201 -3.82 58.31 -18.56
CA GLY A 201 -4.75 59.38 -18.95
C GLY A 201 -4.98 59.58 -20.44
N ARG A 202 -5.99 60.41 -20.73
CA ARG A 202 -6.06 61.23 -21.94
C ARG A 202 -6.11 62.70 -21.53
N ARG A 203 -5.17 63.47 -22.07
CA ARG A 203 -5.20 64.93 -22.19
C ARG A 203 -5.61 65.29 -23.64
N SER A 204 -6.04 66.55 -23.76
CA SER A 204 -6.53 67.32 -24.93
C SER A 204 -8.04 67.18 -25.15
N GLU A 205 -8.83 68.25 -25.32
CA GLU A 205 -8.57 69.56 -25.92
C GLU A 205 -9.51 70.67 -25.42
N SER A 206 -9.07 71.90 -25.68
CA SER A 206 -9.68 73.21 -25.37
C SER A 206 -10.91 73.53 -26.22
N MET A 207 -11.89 74.25 -25.66
CA MET A 207 -12.65 75.25 -26.43
C MET A 207 -13.22 76.36 -25.53
N ARG A 208 -12.62 77.55 -25.65
CA ARG A 208 -13.38 78.79 -25.84
C ARG A 208 -13.70 78.92 -27.31
#